data_AF-U6N4A7-F1
#
_entry.id   AF-U6N4A7-F1
#
_cell.length_a   1.000
_cell.length_b   1.000
_cell.length_c   1.000
_cell.angle_alpha   90.00
_cell.angle_beta   90.00
_cell.angle_gamma   90.00
#
_symmetry.space_group_name_H-M   'P 1'
#
loop_
_entity.id
_entity.type
_entity.pdbx_description
1 polymer ?
#
loop_
_entity_poly.entity_id
_entity_poly.type
_entity_poly.pdbx_seq_one_letter_code
_entity_poly.pdbx_strand_id
1 'polypeptide(L)'
;AHECVMDGFERFAGGKLITLFSATNYCNHHQNAGALLYIRRDLTIIPKLIYPANALSQYTTWDERMTELRPPTPPRAPPRMREQHEFEG
;
A
#
# COMPACT_ATOMS: atom_id res chain seq x y z
N ALA A 1 6.26 -1.31 1.67
CA ALA A 1 5.78 -2.16 0.57
C ALA A 1 6.31 -1.57 -0.72
N HIS A 2 6.96 -2.36 -1.57
CA HIS A 2 7.68 -1.84 -2.73
C HIS A 2 7.50 -2.72 -3.97
N GLU A 3 7.32 -4.03 -3.76
CA GLU A 3 7.18 -5.01 -4.83
C GLU A 3 5.85 -5.76 -4.67
N CYS A 4 5.16 -5.97 -5.79
CA CYS A 4 3.98 -6.83 -5.84
C CYS A 4 4.44 -8.30 -5.74
N VAL A 5 3.92 -9.01 -4.74
CA VAL A 5 4.18 -10.45 -4.53
C VAL A 5 2.86 -11.21 -4.61
N MET A 6 2.91 -12.45 -5.11
CA MET A 6 1.69 -13.19 -5.49
C MET A 6 0.69 -13.40 -4.35
N ASP A 7 1.17 -13.76 -3.16
CA ASP A 7 0.30 -14.02 -2.00
C ASP A 7 0.05 -12.75 -1.15
N GLY A 8 0.56 -11.60 -1.60
CA GLY A 8 0.58 -10.38 -0.80
C GLY A 8 1.57 -10.43 0.39
N PHE A 9 2.24 -11.56 0.61
CA PHE A 9 3.21 -11.78 1.68
C PHE A 9 4.31 -12.73 1.22
N GLU A 10 5.57 -12.36 1.47
CA GLU A 10 6.71 -13.23 1.17
C GLU A 10 7.81 -13.09 2.23
N ARG A 11 8.40 -14.21 2.65
CA ARG A 11 9.50 -14.26 3.62
C ARG A 11 10.84 -14.39 2.90
N PHE A 12 11.80 -13.56 3.28
CA PHE A 12 13.17 -13.59 2.77
C PHE A 12 14.19 -13.79 3.89
N ALA A 13 15.43 -14.10 3.52
CA ALA A 13 16.57 -14.19 4.43
C ALA A 13 16.29 -15.08 5.67
N GLY A 14 15.66 -16.24 5.46
CA GLY A 14 15.28 -17.16 6.53
C GLY A 14 14.15 -16.64 7.44
N GLY A 15 13.29 -15.76 6.92
CA GLY A 15 12.18 -15.16 7.67
C GLY A 15 12.54 -13.91 8.48
N LYS A 16 13.75 -13.37 8.29
CA LYS A 16 14.20 -12.12 8.93
C LYS A 16 13.68 -10.86 8.23
N LEU A 17 13.23 -11.00 6.99
CA LEU A 17 12.63 -9.94 6.19
C LEU A 17 11.29 -10.44 5.64
N ILE A 18 10.32 -9.54 5.62
CA ILE A 18 8.99 -9.79 5.07
C ILE A 18 8.68 -8.70 4.05
N THR A 19 8.34 -9.10 2.84
CA THR A 19 7.65 -8.23 1.88
C THR A 19 6.14 -8.36 2.11
N LEU A 20 5.47 -7.23 2.26
CA LEU A 20 4.03 -7.15 2.45
C LEU A 20 3.42 -6.27 1.36
N PHE A 21 2.36 -6.76 0.74
CA PHE A 21 1.58 -6.08 -0.28
C PHE A 21 0.08 -6.26 -0.01
N SER A 22 -0.67 -5.18 0.10
CA SER A 22 -2.06 -5.21 0.59
C SER A 22 -3.11 -5.03 -0.50
N ALA A 23 -2.75 -4.49 -1.66
CA ALA A 23 -3.68 -4.33 -2.77
C ALA A 23 -3.85 -5.65 -3.53
N THR A 24 -5.10 -6.12 -3.63
CA THR A 24 -5.44 -7.28 -4.47
C THR A 24 -5.45 -6.87 -5.94
N ASN A 25 -5.12 -7.82 -6.82
CA ASN A 25 -5.10 -7.63 -8.27
C ASN A 25 -4.50 -6.28 -8.68
N TYR A 26 -3.26 -6.03 -8.27
CA TYR A 26 -2.60 -4.74 -8.46
C TYR A 26 -2.70 -4.28 -9.91
N CYS A 27 -3.05 -3.00 -10.11
CA CYS A 27 -3.31 -2.41 -11.42
C CYS A 27 -4.28 -3.20 -12.32
N ASN A 28 -5.14 -4.04 -11.74
CA ASN A 28 -6.01 -4.98 -12.43
C ASN A 28 -5.30 -5.94 -13.41
N HIS A 29 -4.00 -6.16 -13.22
CA HIS A 29 -3.16 -6.97 -14.12
C HIS A 29 -2.49 -8.13 -13.39
N HIS A 30 -1.99 -7.87 -12.19
CA HIS A 30 -1.06 -8.78 -11.52
C HIS A 30 -1.73 -10.02 -10.92
N GLN A 31 -3.06 -10.02 -10.72
CA GLN A 31 -3.83 -11.13 -10.15
C GLN A 31 -3.31 -11.65 -8.79
N ASN A 32 -2.53 -10.83 -8.09
CA ASN A 32 -2.01 -11.15 -6.76
C ASN A 32 -3.12 -11.06 -5.69
N ALA A 33 -2.95 -11.83 -4.62
CA ALA A 33 -3.62 -11.56 -3.35
C ALA A 33 -2.99 -10.36 -2.64
N GLY A 34 -3.73 -9.78 -1.71
CA GLY A 34 -3.23 -8.87 -0.70
C GLY A 34 -3.03 -9.62 0.62
N ALA A 35 -2.26 -9.04 1.54
CA ALA A 35 -2.13 -9.58 2.89
C ALA A 35 -2.14 -8.49 3.97
N LEU A 36 -2.56 -8.91 5.17
CA LEU A 36 -2.40 -8.19 6.42
C LEU A 36 -1.54 -9.03 7.38
N LEU A 37 -0.77 -8.36 8.24
CA LEU A 37 -0.01 -9.03 9.29
C LEU A 37 -0.62 -8.73 10.65
N TYR A 38 -1.03 -9.77 11.35
CA TYR A 38 -1.37 -9.70 12.76
C TYR A 38 -0.14 -10.04 13.58
N ILE A 39 0.38 -9.06 14.31
CA ILE A 39 1.51 -9.25 15.23
C ILE A 39 0.94 -9.35 16.63
N ARG A 40 1.07 -10.53 17.25
CA ARG A 40 0.61 -10.79 18.62
C ARG A 40 1.62 -10.23 19.64
N ARG A 41 1.22 -10.21 20.92
CA ARG A 41 2.07 -9.72 22.03
C ARG A 41 3.34 -10.56 22.24
N ASP A 42 3.28 -11.84 21.90
CA ASP A 42 4.42 -12.77 21.91
C ASP A 42 5.31 -12.65 20.65
N LEU A 43 5.09 -11.61 19.84
CA LEU A 43 5.75 -11.36 18.56
C LEU A 43 5.47 -12.43 17.49
N THR A 44 4.48 -13.31 17.71
CA THR A 44 4.01 -14.23 16.67
C THR A 44 3.38 -13.42 15.53
N ILE A 45 3.91 -13.60 14.31
CA ILE A 45 3.41 -12.97 13.09
C ILE A 45 2.47 -13.93 12.36
N ILE A 46 1.22 -13.49 12.15
CA ILE A 46 0.18 -14.27 11.47
C ILE A 46 -0.27 -13.52 10.22
N PRO A 47 0.09 -14.00 9.01
CA PRO A 47 -0.41 -13.42 7.78
C PRO A 47 -1.88 -13.82 7.55
N LYS A 48 -2.68 -12.85 7.11
CA LYS A 48 -4.06 -13.07 6.64
C LYS A 48 -4.15 -12.61 5.19
N LEU A 49 -4.48 -13.54 4.30
CA LEU A 49 -4.62 -13.28 2.88
C LEU A 49 -6.00 -12.68 2.57
N ILE A 50 -6.01 -11.79 1.60
CA ILE A 50 -7.19 -11.14 1.03
C ILE A 50 -7.13 -11.43 -0.46
N TYR A 51 -8.10 -12.18 -0.98
CA TYR A 51 -8.16 -12.45 -2.41
C TYR A 51 -8.96 -11.37 -3.13
N PRO A 52 -8.72 -11.16 -4.45
CA PRO A 52 -9.54 -10.27 -5.25
C PRO A 52 -11.02 -10.63 -5.09
N ALA A 53 -11.83 -9.66 -4.70
CA ALA A 53 -13.27 -9.85 -4.65
C ALA A 53 -13.81 -9.99 -6.08
N ASN A 54 -14.87 -10.77 -6.30
CA ASN A 54 -15.56 -10.77 -7.59
C ASN A 54 -16.01 -9.33 -7.91
N ALA A 55 -16.02 -8.93 -9.19
CA ALA A 55 -16.20 -7.52 -9.60
C ALA A 55 -17.38 -6.78 -8.92
N LEU A 56 -18.45 -7.51 -8.57
CA LEU A 56 -19.62 -6.96 -7.88
C LEU A 56 -19.36 -6.52 -6.43
N SER A 57 -18.43 -7.17 -5.72
CA SER A 57 -18.09 -6.87 -4.31
C SER A 57 -16.90 -5.94 -4.15
N GLN A 58 -16.17 -5.66 -5.23
CA GLN A 58 -15.05 -4.71 -5.22
C GLN A 58 -15.52 -3.27 -4.94
N TYR A 59 -16.72 -2.91 -5.40
CA TYR A 59 -17.25 -1.55 -5.22
C TYR A 59 -17.82 -1.29 -3.81
N THR A 60 -18.25 -2.34 -3.11
CA THR A 60 -18.89 -2.21 -1.78
C THR A 60 -17.88 -2.06 -0.63
N THR A 61 -16.58 -2.26 -0.87
CA THR A 61 -15.55 -2.24 0.19
C THR A 61 -15.12 -0.81 0.57
N TRP A 62 -15.26 0.14 -0.35
CA TRP A 62 -15.02 1.55 -0.03
C TRP A 62 -16.27 2.12 0.64
N ASP A 63 -16.27 2.13 1.97
CA ASP A 63 -17.32 2.81 2.73
C ASP A 63 -17.26 4.31 2.42
N GLU A 64 -18.20 4.79 1.61
CA GLU A 64 -18.33 6.21 1.23
C GLU A 64 -18.38 7.11 2.48
N ARG A 65 -18.98 6.62 3.57
CA ARG A 65 -19.06 7.34 4.84
C ARG A 65 -17.69 7.55 5.49
N MET A 66 -16.78 6.58 5.34
CA MET A 66 -15.39 6.73 5.81
C MET A 66 -14.64 7.76 4.97
N THR A 67 -15.04 7.95 3.71
CA THR A 67 -14.43 8.89 2.77
C THR A 67 -14.77 10.34 3.13
N GLU A 68 -15.97 10.58 3.64
CA GLU A 68 -16.47 11.87 4.12
C GLU A 68 -15.82 12.32 5.45
N LEU A 69 -15.41 11.37 6.30
CA LEU A 69 -14.81 11.66 7.61
C LEU A 69 -13.30 11.94 7.55
N ARG A 70 -12.67 11.79 6.37
CA ARG A 70 -11.22 11.97 6.22
C ARG A 70 -10.88 13.46 6.29
N PRO A 71 -9.93 13.87 7.13
CA PRO A 71 -9.44 15.24 7.10
C PRO A 71 -8.85 15.54 5.70
N PRO A 72 -9.01 16.77 5.18
CA PRO A 72 -8.43 17.15 3.90
C PRO A 72 -6.90 17.00 3.95
N THR A 73 -6.29 16.53 2.86
CA THR A 73 -4.84 16.47 2.74
C THR A 73 -4.24 17.87 2.94
N PRO A 74 -3.16 18.01 3.73
CA PRO A 74 -2.49 19.29 3.91
C PRO A 74 -2.14 19.92 2.56
N PRO A 75 -2.32 21.25 2.38
CA PRO A 75 -1.91 21.93 1.16
C PRO A 75 -0.43 21.68 0.89
N ARG A 76 -0.11 21.22 -0.33
CA ARG A 76 1.29 21.08 -0.75
C ARG A 76 1.89 22.49 -0.86
N ALA A 77 3.03 22.72 -0.22
CA ALA A 77 3.77 23.98 -0.41
C ALA A 77 4.12 24.13 -1.90
N PRO A 78 4.01 25.35 -2.47
CA PRO A 78 4.44 25.59 -3.83
C PRO A 78 5.94 25.22 -3.97
N PRO A 79 6.34 24.59 -5.08
CA PRO A 79 7.75 24.28 -5.31
C PRO A 79 8.56 25.58 -5.29
N ARG A 80 9.63 25.62 -4.48
CA ARG A 80 10.62 26.72 -4.54
C ARG A 80 11.22 26.74 -5.95
N MET A 81 10.97 27.80 -6.70
CA MET A 81 11.73 28.09 -7.91
C MET A 81 13.22 28.13 -7.53
N ARG A 82 14.05 27.35 -8.20
CA ARG A 82 15.51 27.49 -8.09
C ARG A 82 15.85 28.85 -8.65
N GLU A 83 16.36 29.75 -7.82
CA GLU A 83 17.02 30.97 -8.29
C GLU A 83 18.19 30.53 -9.18
N GLN A 84 18.07 30.81 -10.47
CA GLN A 84 19.18 30.68 -11.40
C GLN A 84 20.17 31.78 -11.04
N HIS A 85 21.26 31.43 -10.35
CA HIS A 85 22.43 32.29 -10.30
C HIS A 85 23.02 32.30 -11.71
N GLU A 86 22.72 33.35 -12.47
CA GLU A 86 23.48 33.71 -13.66
C GLU A 86 24.91 34.04 -13.20
N PHE A 87 25.85 33.16 -13.50
CA PHE A 87 27.28 33.46 -13.43
C PHE A 87 27.60 34.30 -14.68
N GLU A 88 27.64 35.62 -14.53
CA GLU A 88 28.30 36.49 -15.51
C GLU A 88 29.81 36.23 -15.45
N GLY A 89 30.38 35.85 -16.60
CA GLY A 89 31.82 35.81 -16.85
C GLY A 89 32.30 37.09 -17.52
#